data_AF-A0A7C9JAX0-F1
#
_entry.id   AF-A0A7C9JAX0-F1
#
_cell.length_a   1.000
_cell.length_b   1.000
_cell.length_c   1.000
_cell.angle_alpha   90.00
_cell.angle_beta   90.00
_cell.angle_gamma   90.00
#
_symmetry.space_group_name_H-M   'P 1'
#
loop_
_entity.id
_entity.type
_entity.pdbx_description
1 polymer ?
#
loop_
_entity_poly.entity_id
_entity_poly.type
_entity_poly.pdbx_seq_one_letter_code
_entity_poly.pdbx_strand_id
1 'polypeptide(L)'
;MEKFYRTLHPRPVVLIGSGSVKAGEINFMACSWITPIAEDVPSVGFACDKEHYTRELIDKYRQFSVNITEDIDLIWKVGTVSGRELNKVEAFDIKIEVGKALDVPLK
;
A
#
# COMPACT_ATOMS: atom_id res chain seq x y z
N MET A 1 7.50 11.91 22.43
CA MET A 1 8.47 12.15 21.34
C MET A 1 7.82 13.04 20.31
N GLU A 2 8.49 14.13 19.95
CA GLU A 2 8.11 14.94 18.80
C GLU A 2 8.23 14.08 17.52
N LYS A 3 7.35 14.29 16.54
CA LYS A 3 7.32 13.51 15.29
C LYS A 3 8.50 13.90 14.38
N PHE A 4 9.73 13.51 14.74
CA PHE A 4 10.98 13.96 14.11
C PHE A 4 10.98 13.77 12.58
N TYR A 5 10.41 12.67 12.09
CA TYR A 5 10.30 12.36 10.66
C TYR A 5 9.53 13.42 9.86
N ARG A 6 8.83 14.36 10.52
CA ARG A 6 8.18 15.48 9.87
C ARG A 6 9.18 16.40 9.16
N THR A 7 10.42 16.51 9.63
CA THR A 7 11.47 17.31 8.98
C THR A 7 11.85 16.81 7.59
N LEU A 8 11.53 15.56 7.26
CA LEU A 8 11.80 14.96 5.95
C LEU A 8 10.69 15.20 4.92
N HIS A 9 9.65 15.99 5.22
CA HIS A 9 8.61 16.34 4.25
C HIS A 9 9.03 17.51 3.35
N PRO A 10 8.45 17.62 2.13
CA PRO A 10 7.47 16.72 1.53
C PRO A 10 8.08 15.40 1.04
N ARG A 11 7.25 14.35 1.02
CA ARG A 11 7.59 13.01 0.49
C ARG A 11 6.46 12.54 -0.42
N PRO A 12 6.77 11.71 -1.43
CA PRO A 12 5.72 11.07 -2.20
C PRO A 12 4.86 10.20 -1.27
N VAL A 13 3.55 10.21 -1.51
CA VAL A 13 2.61 9.27 -0.89
C VAL A 13 2.14 8.34 -1.99
N VAL A 14 2.32 7.04 -1.77
CA VAL A 14 1.88 5.98 -2.68
C VAL A 14 0.84 5.12 -2.00
N LEU A 15 0.09 4.36 -2.80
CA LEU A 15 -0.74 3.28 -2.29
C LEU A 15 0.01 1.96 -2.41
N ILE A 16 0.16 1.27 -1.28
CA ILE A 16 0.64 -0.11 -1.27
C ILE A 16 -0.55 -1.03 -1.41
N GLY A 17 -0.66 -1.69 -2.57
CA GLY A 17 -1.60 -2.79 -2.77
C GLY A 17 -1.00 -4.08 -2.24
N SER A 18 -1.80 -4.87 -1.53
CA SER A 18 -1.35 -6.11 -0.89
C SER A 18 -2.45 -7.17 -0.99
N GLY A 19 -2.04 -8.44 -0.88
CA GLY A 19 -2.95 -9.58 -0.92
C GLY A 19 -2.94 -10.35 -2.22
N SER A 20 -4.04 -11.06 -2.50
CA SER A 20 -4.25 -11.87 -3.70
C SER A 20 -5.63 -11.63 -4.28
N VAL A 21 -5.67 -11.23 -5.55
CA VAL A 21 -6.94 -11.01 -6.26
C VAL A 21 -7.69 -12.33 -6.42
N LYS A 22 -6.98 -13.43 -6.73
CA LYS A 22 -7.60 -14.77 -6.84
C LYS A 22 -8.18 -15.27 -5.52
N ALA A 23 -7.55 -14.95 -4.39
CA ALA A 23 -8.07 -15.33 -3.07
C ALA A 23 -9.22 -14.42 -2.60
N GLY A 24 -9.45 -13.28 -3.26
CA GLY A 24 -10.39 -12.27 -2.80
C GLY A 24 -9.95 -11.52 -1.54
N GLU A 25 -8.70 -11.70 -1.10
CA GLU A 25 -8.12 -11.05 0.07
C GLU A 25 -7.19 -9.92 -0.40
N ILE A 26 -7.72 -8.71 -0.52
CA ILE A 26 -7.00 -7.55 -1.06
C ILE A 26 -7.15 -6.33 -0.15
N ASN A 27 -6.12 -5.48 -0.13
CA ASN A 27 -6.13 -4.25 0.65
C ASN A 27 -5.19 -3.20 0.06
N PHE A 28 -5.52 -1.92 0.31
CA PHE A 28 -4.65 -0.78 0.05
C PHE A 28 -4.33 -0.02 1.35
N MET A 29 -3.11 0.50 1.46
CA MET A 29 -2.73 1.50 2.47
C MET A 29 -1.98 2.65 1.83
N ALA A 30 -2.09 3.85 2.41
CA ALA A 30 -1.22 4.96 2.05
C ALA A 30 0.14 4.80 2.75
N CYS A 31 1.24 4.99 2.02
CA CYS A 31 2.59 4.97 2.56
C CYS A 31 3.40 6.15 2.06
N SER A 32 3.98 6.92 2.98
CA SER A 32 4.88 8.04 2.65
C SER A 32 6.34 7.76 3.04
N TRP A 33 6.62 6.60 3.64
CA TRP A 33 7.96 6.17 4.04
C TRP A 33 8.42 5.12 3.04
N ILE A 34 8.66 5.55 1.80
CA ILE A 34 9.08 4.72 0.67
C ILE A 34 10.34 5.31 0.03
N THR A 35 11.24 4.45 -0.44
CA THR A 35 12.48 4.84 -1.12
C THR A 35 12.92 3.78 -2.13
N PRO A 36 13.58 4.16 -3.25
CA PRO A 36 14.43 3.23 -3.99
C PRO A 36 15.52 2.64 -3.08
N ILE A 37 15.89 1.38 -3.34
CA ILE A 37 16.93 0.65 -2.58
C ILE A 37 18.15 0.34 -3.46
N ALA A 38 17.93 -0.13 -4.69
CA ALA A 38 18.99 -0.41 -5.65
C ALA A 38 18.53 -0.16 -7.09
N GLU A 39 19.48 0.23 -7.95
CA GLU A 39 19.27 0.47 -9.38
C GLU A 39 19.57 -0.79 -10.21
N ASP A 40 20.71 -1.45 -9.98
CA ASP A 40 21.13 -2.64 -10.75
C ASP A 40 20.18 -3.83 -10.61
N VAL A 41 19.57 -3.95 -9.42
CA VAL A 41 18.41 -4.81 -9.18
C VAL A 41 17.28 -3.88 -8.76
N PRO A 42 16.47 -3.39 -9.72
CA PRO A 42 15.46 -2.37 -9.46
C PRO A 42 14.57 -2.77 -8.28
N SER A 43 14.72 -2.05 -7.18
CA SER A 43 14.05 -2.39 -5.92
C SER A 43 13.64 -1.15 -5.15
N VAL A 44 12.52 -1.28 -4.45
CA VAL A 44 11.96 -0.27 -3.57
C VAL A 44 11.72 -0.87 -2.20
N GLY A 45 11.89 -0.06 -1.17
CA GLY A 45 11.61 -0.40 0.21
C GLY A 45 10.64 0.60 0.80
N PHE A 46 9.78 0.12 1.68
CA PHE A 46 8.88 0.99 2.43
C PHE A 46 8.74 0.51 3.88
N ALA A 47 8.47 1.44 4.79
CA ALA A 47 8.17 1.10 6.17
C ALA A 47 6.70 0.72 6.30
N CYS A 48 6.44 -0.40 6.96
CA CYS A 48 5.11 -0.92 7.24
C CYS A 48 5.06 -1.39 8.70
N ASP A 49 4.16 -0.82 9.49
CA ASP A 49 3.98 -1.23 10.88
C ASP A 49 3.49 -2.68 10.96
N LYS A 50 3.94 -3.41 12.00
CA LYS A 50 3.55 -4.81 12.22
C LYS A 50 2.06 -5.00 12.45
N GLU A 51 1.36 -3.98 12.95
CA GLU A 51 -0.08 -4.04 13.19
C GLU A 51 -0.90 -3.79 11.91
N HIS A 52 -0.29 -3.35 10.81
CA HIS A 52 -1.00 -3.10 9.56
C HIS A 52 -1.48 -4.41 8.92
N TYR A 53 -2.74 -4.43 8.48
CA TYR A 53 -3.27 -5.55 7.70
C TYR A 53 -2.48 -5.78 6.40
N THR A 54 -1.94 -4.72 5.80
CA THR A 54 -0.99 -4.80 4.67
C THR A 54 0.22 -5.68 5.00
N ARG A 55 0.77 -5.58 6.23
CA ARG A 55 1.92 -6.39 6.64
C ARG A 55 1.56 -7.87 6.68
N GLU A 56 0.41 -8.21 7.27
CA GLU A 56 -0.11 -9.58 7.32
C GLU A 56 -0.29 -10.18 5.92
N LEU A 57 -0.92 -9.43 5.01
CA LEU A 57 -1.12 -9.89 3.63
C LEU A 57 0.20 -10.07 2.88
N ILE A 58 1.18 -9.17 3.08
CA ILE A 58 2.50 -9.31 2.44
C ILE A 58 3.25 -10.52 3.00
N ASP A 59 3.18 -10.78 4.31
CA ASP A 59 3.82 -11.95 4.90
C ASP A 59 3.15 -13.25 4.41
N LYS A 60 1.83 -13.25 4.24
CA LYS A 60 1.04 -14.39 3.73
C LYS A 60 1.27 -14.65 2.22
N TYR A 61 1.17 -13.63 1.38
CA TYR A 61 1.17 -13.78 -0.09
C TYR A 61 2.50 -13.43 -0.76
N ARG A 62 3.46 -12.85 -0.02
CA ARG A 62 4.81 -12.51 -0.49
C ARG A 62 4.83 -11.59 -1.72
N GLN A 63 3.83 -10.74 -1.87
CA GLN A 63 3.67 -9.82 -2.99
C GLN A 63 3.01 -8.51 -2.56
N PHE A 64 3.37 -7.43 -3.25
CA PHE A 64 2.74 -6.11 -3.11
C PHE A 64 2.88 -5.32 -4.41
N SER A 65 2.09 -4.27 -4.55
CA SER A 65 2.17 -3.28 -5.63
C SER A 65 2.42 -1.89 -5.05
N VAL A 66 3.06 -1.03 -5.83
CA VAL A 66 3.23 0.39 -5.52
C VAL A 66 2.48 1.19 -6.57
N ASN A 67 1.48 1.95 -6.14
CA ASN A 67 0.57 2.66 -7.02
C ASN A 67 0.69 4.16 -6.75
N ILE A 68 0.95 4.93 -7.80
CA ILE A 68 1.06 6.39 -7.72
C ILE A 68 -0.31 6.97 -8.09
N THR A 69 -0.81 7.90 -7.28
CA THR A 69 -2.09 8.56 -7.54
C THR A 69 -2.06 9.99 -7.01
N GLU A 70 -2.84 10.87 -7.66
CA GLU A 70 -3.08 12.23 -7.21
C GLU A 70 -4.43 12.37 -6.47
N ASP A 71 -5.17 11.26 -6.32
CA ASP A 71 -6.44 11.23 -5.61
C ASP A 71 -6.23 11.33 -4.09
N ILE A 72 -6.25 12.57 -3.60
CA ILE A 72 -6.03 12.90 -2.18
C ILE A 72 -7.09 12.24 -1.28
N ASP A 73 -8.35 12.19 -1.75
CA ASP A 73 -9.45 11.61 -0.97
C ASP A 73 -9.25 10.10 -0.79
N LEU A 74 -8.84 9.41 -1.85
CA LEU A 74 -8.51 7.99 -1.78
C LEU A 74 -7.31 7.75 -0.86
N ILE A 75 -6.22 8.52 -1.02
CA ILE A 75 -5.03 8.44 -0.15
C ILE A 75 -5.44 8.57 1.32
N TRP A 76 -6.28 9.56 1.64
CA TRP A 76 -6.78 9.76 2.99
C TRP A 76 -7.58 8.55 3.47
N LYS A 77 -8.60 8.12 2.71
CA LYS A 77 -9.49 7.00 3.07
C LYS A 77 -8.72 5.71 3.35
N VAL A 78 -7.79 5.33 2.47
CA VAL A 78 -7.04 4.07 2.65
C VAL A 78 -5.95 4.19 3.71
N GLY A 79 -5.51 5.40 4.07
CA GLY A 79 -4.57 5.67 5.14
C GLY A 79 -5.19 5.71 6.55
N THR A 80 -6.48 6.03 6.68
CA THR A 80 -7.13 6.22 8.00
C THR A 80 -7.96 5.03 8.48
N VAL A 81 -8.31 4.10 7.60
CA VAL A 81 -9.13 2.92 7.95
C VAL A 81 -8.26 1.66 7.91
N SER A 82 -8.48 0.70 8.80
CA SER A 82 -7.81 -0.60 8.75
C SER A 82 -8.53 -1.55 7.80
N GLY A 83 -7.79 -2.25 6.95
CA GLY A 83 -8.38 -3.27 6.06
C GLY A 83 -8.85 -4.53 6.80
N ARG A 84 -8.48 -4.66 8.09
CA ARG A 84 -8.96 -5.75 8.95
C ARG A 84 -10.42 -5.58 9.37
N GLU A 85 -10.87 -4.33 9.45
CA GLU A 85 -12.21 -3.98 9.91
C GLU A 85 -13.19 -3.82 8.74
N LEU A 86 -12.67 -3.49 7.55
CA LEU A 86 -13.47 -3.13 6.40
C LEU A 86 -12.76 -3.55 5.11
N ASN A 87 -13.52 -4.18 4.20
CA ASN A 87 -13.08 -4.33 2.82
C ASN A 87 -13.08 -2.95 2.14
N LYS A 88 -11.91 -2.30 2.13
CA LYS A 88 -11.75 -0.94 1.60
C LYS A 88 -12.04 -0.84 0.11
N VAL A 89 -11.80 -1.91 -0.64
CA VAL A 89 -12.00 -1.92 -2.10
C VAL A 89 -13.48 -1.77 -2.40
N GLU A 90 -14.31 -2.56 -1.74
CA GLU A 90 -15.77 -2.46 -1.86
C GLU A 90 -16.31 -1.17 -1.24
N ALA A 91 -15.87 -0.84 -0.02
CA ALA A 91 -16.42 0.29 0.73
C ALA A 91 -16.10 1.66 0.10
N PHE A 92 -14.99 1.79 -0.63
CA PHE A 92 -14.59 3.04 -1.27
C PHE A 92 -14.70 2.99 -2.80
N ASP A 93 -15.36 1.97 -3.36
CA ASP A 93 -15.51 1.76 -4.81
C ASP A 93 -14.17 1.87 -5.56
N ILE A 94 -13.15 1.22 -5.02
CA ILE A 94 -11.80 1.27 -5.58
C ILE A 94 -11.78 0.38 -6.83
N LYS A 95 -11.73 1.00 -8.01
CA LYS A 95 -11.45 0.27 -9.25
C LYS A 95 -10.04 -0.30 -9.19
N ILE A 96 -9.94 -1.61 -9.36
CA ILE A 96 -8.68 -2.36 -9.37
C ILE A 96 -8.41 -3.02 -10.71
N GLU A 97 -7.14 -3.15 -11.04
CA GLU A 97 -6.63 -4.05 -12.08
C GLU A 97 -5.78 -5.16 -11.44
N VAL A 98 -5.56 -6.26 -12.16
CA VAL A 98 -4.69 -7.34 -11.71
C VAL A 98 -3.28 -7.14 -12.26
N GLY A 99 -2.27 -7.28 -11.40
CA GLY A 99 -0.88 -7.24 -11.81
C GLY A 99 -0.55 -8.24 -12.92
N LYS A 100 0.25 -7.81 -13.90
CA LYS A 100 0.65 -8.65 -15.05
C LYS A 100 1.56 -9.82 -14.64
N ALA A 101 2.46 -9.57 -13.69
CA ALA A 101 3.47 -10.55 -13.26
C ALA A 101 3.13 -11.21 -11.91
N LEU A 102 2.37 -10.52 -11.06
CA LEU A 102 2.00 -10.96 -9.71
C LEU A 102 0.49 -10.82 -9.54
N ASP A 103 -0.10 -11.72 -8.76
CA ASP A 103 -1.54 -11.73 -8.46
C ASP A 103 -1.88 -10.70 -7.38
N VAL A 104 -1.59 -9.43 -7.65
CA VAL A 104 -1.71 -8.33 -6.69
C VAL A 104 -2.64 -7.24 -7.24
N PRO A 105 -3.45 -6.57 -6.41
CA PRO A 105 -4.29 -5.48 -6.88
C PRO A 105 -3.43 -4.26 -7.29
N LEU A 106 -3.76 -3.68 -8.43
CA LEU A 106 -3.27 -2.38 -8.90
C LEU A 106 -4.40 -1.35 -8.81
N LYS A 107 -4.08 -0.11 -8.46
CA LYS A 107 -5.03 1.01 -8.41
C LYS A 107 -4.99 1.84 -9.69
#